data_AF-A0AAQ0BX99-F1
#
_entry.id   AF-A0AAQ0BX99-F1
#
_cell.length_a   1.000
_cell.length_b   1.000
_cell.length_c   1.000
_cell.angle_alpha   90.00
_cell.angle_beta   90.00
_cell.angle_gamma   90.00
#
_symmetry.space_group_name_H-M   'P 1'
#
loop_
_entity.id
_entity.type
_entity.pdbx_description
1 polymer ?
#
loop_
_entity_poly.entity_id
_entity_poly.type
_entity_poly.pdbx_seq_one_letter_code
_entity_poly.pdbx_strand_id
1 'polypeptide(L)' 'MADDRQIDEYGLFIWEVVKAHVATAVTEPDTLHYRGQGQFRVAGQVLDLSERFRPQNL' A
#
# COMPACT_ATOMS: atom_id res chain seq x y z
N MET A 1 -14.22 18.80 -21.11
CA MET A 1 -12.78 18.61 -20.82
C MET A 1 -12.67 18.07 -19.41
N ALA A 2 -11.84 17.05 -19.17
CA ALA A 2 -11.56 16.54 -17.84
C ALA A 2 -10.31 17.25 -17.29
N ASP A 3 -10.21 17.44 -15.97
CA ASP A 3 -8.99 17.95 -15.32
C ASP A 3 -7.96 16.82 -15.23
N ASP A 4 -6.90 16.91 -16.04
CA ASP A 4 -5.84 15.90 -16.18
C ASP A 4 -4.49 16.36 -15.58
N ARG A 5 -4.43 17.53 -14.96
CA ARG A 5 -3.17 18.13 -14.46
C ARG A 5 -2.43 17.24 -13.47
N GLN A 6 -3.14 16.43 -12.68
CA GLN A 6 -2.52 15.51 -11.71
C GLN A 6 -1.77 14.35 -12.38
N ILE A 7 -2.17 13.96 -13.60
CA ILE A 7 -1.45 12.97 -14.41
C ILE A 7 -0.15 13.60 -14.91
N ASP A 8 -0.23 14.80 -15.49
CA ASP A 8 0.94 15.46 -16.07
C ASP A 8 1.99 15.87 -15.03
N GLU A 9 1.54 16.41 -13.88
CA GLU A 9 2.43 16.94 -12.85
C GLU A 9 3.01 15.85 -11.95
N TYR A 10 2.22 14.83 -11.61
CA TYR A 10 2.58 13.82 -10.59
C TYR A 10 2.54 12.38 -11.09
N GLY A 11 2.02 12.12 -12.29
CA GLY A 11 1.74 10.75 -12.74
C GLY A 11 0.69 10.05 -11.86
N LEU A 12 -0.25 10.80 -11.28
CA LEU A 12 -1.26 10.26 -10.37
C LEU A 12 -2.43 9.65 -11.17
N PHE A 13 -2.74 8.38 -10.87
CA PHE A 13 -3.86 7.66 -11.46
C PHE A 13 -4.76 7.06 -10.38
N ILE A 14 -6.07 7.05 -10.64
CA ILE A 14 -7.07 6.36 -9.81
C ILE A 14 -7.48 5.08 -10.55
N TRP A 15 -7.23 3.93 -9.92
CA TRP A 15 -7.55 2.62 -10.48
C TRP A 15 -8.60 1.91 -9.63
N GLU A 16 -9.52 1.20 -10.27
CA GLU A 16 -10.40 0.23 -9.62
C GLU A 16 -9.70 -1.14 -9.56
N VAL A 17 -9.57 -1.70 -8.36
CA VAL A 17 -9.02 -3.05 -8.19
C VAL A 17 -10.13 -4.07 -8.46
N VAL A 18 -10.08 -4.72 -9.63
CA VAL A 18 -11.09 -5.71 -10.06
C VAL A 18 -10.76 -7.15 -9.64
N LYS A 19 -9.49 -7.44 -9.34
CA LYS A 19 -9.02 -8.77 -8.93
C LYS A 19 -7.66 -8.69 -8.21
N ALA A 20 -7.45 -9.55 -7.22
CA ALA A 20 -6.17 -9.76 -6.55
C ALA A 20 -5.70 -11.22 -6.68
N HIS A 21 -4.39 -11.43 -6.72
CA HIS A 21 -3.75 -12.74 -6.74
C HIS A 21 -2.84 -12.87 -5.50
N VAL A 22 -2.89 -14.02 -4.83
CA VAL A 22 -2.13 -14.27 -3.60
C VAL A 22 -1.57 -15.69 -3.60
N ALA A 23 -0.36 -15.85 -3.05
CA ALA A 23 0.20 -17.16 -2.74
C ALA A 23 -0.40 -17.67 -1.41
N THR A 24 -1.43 -18.51 -1.48
CA THR A 24 -2.19 -18.98 -0.31
C THR A 24 -1.38 -19.82 0.69
N ALA A 25 -0.25 -20.37 0.26
CA ALA A 25 0.67 -21.11 1.12
C ALA A 25 1.48 -20.21 2.07
N VAL A 26 1.50 -18.89 1.84
CA VAL A 26 2.25 -17.92 2.66
C VAL A 26 1.31 -17.22 3.63
N THR A 27 1.47 -17.51 4.93
CA THR A 27 0.60 -16.97 5.98
C THR A 27 1.02 -15.58 6.46
N GLU A 28 2.32 -15.30 6.50
CA GLU A 28 2.88 -14.02 6.94
C GLU A 28 4.00 -13.61 5.97
N PRO A 29 3.67 -12.91 4.87
CA PRO A 29 4.66 -12.52 3.88
C PRO A 29 5.50 -11.33 4.38
N ASP A 30 6.82 -11.45 4.26
CA ASP A 30 7.71 -10.30 4.37
C ASP A 30 7.40 -9.28 3.26
N THR A 31 7.25 -8.02 3.63
CA THR A 31 7.03 -6.92 2.69
C THR A 31 8.25 -6.01 2.61
N LEU A 32 8.53 -5.46 1.42
CA LEU A 32 9.68 -4.59 1.18
C LEU A 32 9.26 -3.13 1.05
N HIS A 33 10.01 -2.26 1.71
CA HIS A 33 9.90 -0.80 1.61
C HIS A 33 11.11 -0.26 0.86
N TYR A 34 10.90 0.32 -0.32
CA TYR A 34 11.94 1.02 -1.06
C TYR A 34 12.21 2.40 -0.45
N ARG A 35 13.48 2.76 -0.26
CA ARG A 35 13.90 4.05 0.34
C ARG A 35 14.68 4.96 -0.61
N GLY A 36 14.77 4.61 -1.90
CA GLY A 36 15.62 5.32 -2.85
C GLY A 36 17.02 4.71 -2.99
N GLN A 37 17.70 5.03 -4.09
CA GLN A 37 19.09 4.65 -4.37
C GLN A 37 19.37 3.13 -4.24
N GLY A 38 18.42 2.30 -4.66
CA GLY A 38 18.55 0.84 -4.56
C GLY A 38 18.50 0.29 -3.13
N GLN A 39 18.12 1.09 -2.13
CA GLN A 39 18.02 0.64 -0.75
C GLN A 39 16.61 0.18 -0.40
N PHE A 40 16.53 -0.99 0.24
CA PHE A 40 15.27 -1.60 0.67
C PHE A 40 15.33 -1.95 2.16
N ARG A 41 14.16 -1.99 2.79
CA ARG A 41 13.96 -2.49 4.15
C ARG A 41 12.86 -3.55 4.14
N VAL A 42 13.09 -4.68 4.81
CA VAL A 42 12.02 -5.62 5.15
C VAL A 42 11.18 -5.03 6.28
N ALA A 43 9.85 -5.11 6.16
CA ALA A 43 8.94 -4.68 7.20
C ALA A 43 9.26 -5.37 8.53
N GLY A 44 9.09 -4.63 9.62
CA GLY A 44 9.26 -5.18 10.96
C GLY A 44 8.06 -6.02 11.38
N GLN A 45 8.04 -6.38 12.66
CA GLN A 45 6.93 -7.09 13.29
C GLN A 45 5.59 -6.40 13.04
N VAL A 46 4.58 -7.19 12.67
CA VAL A 46 3.18 -6.76 12.59
C VAL A 46 2.63 -6.58 14.00
N LEU A 47 2.01 -5.43 14.26
CA LEU A 47 1.33 -5.13 15.52
C LEU A 47 -0.19 -5.17 15.30
N ASP A 48 -0.88 -6.02 16.04
CA ASP A 48 -2.34 -5.98 16.09
C ASP A 48 -2.79 -4.95 17.12
N LEU A 49 -3.31 -3.82 16.62
CA LEU A 49 -3.88 -2.74 17.42
C LEU A 49 -5.37 -2.53 17.10
N SER A 50 -6.02 -3.52 16.48
CA SER A 50 -7.41 -3.43 16.03
C SER A 50 -8.37 -3.09 17.16
N GLU A 51 -8.17 -3.66 18.36
CA GLU A 51 -8.96 -3.37 19.56
C GLU A 51 -8.89 -1.90 20.02
N ARG A 52 -7.84 -1.16 19.62
CA ARG A 52 -7.66 0.25 19.96
C ARG A 52 -8.22 1.19 18.89
N PHE A 53 -8.65 0.66 17.74
CA PHE A 53 -9.20 1.45 16.64
C PHE A 53 -10.58 1.98 17.02
N ARG A 54 -10.77 3.30 16.97
CA ARG A 54 -12.05 3.95 17.28
C ARG A 54 -12.70 4.46 15.99
N PRO A 55 -14.05 4.47 15.88
CA PRO A 55 -14.75 4.92 14.65
C PRO A 55 -14.32 6.29 14.12
N GLN A 56 -13.89 7.21 14.99
CA GLN A 56 -13.39 8.54 14.64
C GLN A 56 -11.98 8.56 14.01
N ASN A 57 -11.32 7.41 13.85
CA ASN A 57 -10.03 7.31 13.17
C ASN A 57 -10.17 7.09 11.64
N LEU A 58 -11.41 7.10 11.14
CA LEU A 58 -11.77 7.04 9.72
C LEU A 58 -11.93 8.44 9.13
#